data_AF-A0A812TIT3-F1
#
_entry.id   AF-A0A812TIT3-F1
#
_cell.length_a   1.000
_cell.length_b   1.000
_cell.length_c   1.000
_cell.angle_alpha   90.00
_cell.angle_beta   90.00
_cell.angle_gamma   90.00
#
_symmetry.space_group_name_H-M   'P 1'
#
loop_
_entity.id
_entity.type
_entity.pdbx_description
1 polymer ?
#
loop_
_entity_poly.entity_id
_entity_poly.type
_entity_poly.pdbx_seq_one_letter_code
_entity_poly.pdbx_strand_id
1 'polypeptide(L)'
;HAQHAALWVSMSVLANVAFGFNISVPIHTLFRSCNVIASVLLGYALFRQRYTMKQLVCVVVITVGIFLGSVGDAKQFFGCTDCGGKGAGAAASSDDAGFMRWTFGIALLVFVQLLQGFLGHTQAHLYRLHCLRGTKGELAEEFLFTSHVVSFLPFIFLWSDVLAAARLAWNSPPLFDWLPIPSQLLYFLANNLCQLVCIKGVFRLSAHFTPLTVNITLSVRKFASVIVSILWFGNPWTALHSVATVAIFGGVFAYSQCPAATKLPQDSKKKE
;
A
#
# COMPACT_ATOMS: atom_id res chain seq x y z
N HIS A 1 -2.54 -0.66 -21.55
CA HIS A 1 -3.60 -0.55 -20.52
C HIS A 1 -4.00 -1.90 -19.92
N ALA A 2 -4.35 -2.92 -20.71
CA ALA A 2 -4.76 -4.24 -20.19
C ALA A 2 -3.78 -4.89 -19.20
N GLN A 3 -2.48 -4.94 -19.51
CA GLN A 3 -1.45 -5.51 -18.61
C GLN A 3 -1.39 -4.80 -17.25
N HIS A 4 -1.43 -3.46 -17.25
CA HIS A 4 -1.41 -2.66 -16.02
C HIS A 4 -2.67 -2.89 -15.18
N ALA A 5 -3.84 -2.87 -15.83
CA ALA A 5 -5.11 -3.13 -15.15
C ALA A 5 -5.19 -4.55 -14.58
N ALA A 6 -4.69 -5.56 -15.30
CA ALA A 6 -4.64 -6.93 -14.80
C ALA A 6 -3.76 -7.03 -13.55
N LEU A 7 -2.56 -6.46 -13.57
CA LEU A 7 -1.67 -6.42 -12.39
C LEU A 7 -2.30 -5.69 -11.20
N TRP A 8 -2.96 -4.54 -11.46
CA TRP A 8 -3.69 -3.78 -10.45
C TRP A 8 -4.78 -4.61 -9.78
N VAL A 9 -5.59 -5.29 -10.59
CA VAL A 9 -6.68 -6.14 -10.09
C VAL A 9 -6.14 -7.34 -9.32
N SER A 10 -5.16 -8.06 -9.88
CA SER A 10 -4.56 -9.22 -9.23
C SER A 10 -3.96 -8.87 -7.87
N MET A 11 -3.18 -7.79 -7.78
CA MET A 11 -2.60 -7.40 -6.48
C MET A 11 -3.68 -7.02 -5.47
N SER A 12 -4.75 -6.34 -5.91
CA SER A 12 -5.80 -5.82 -5.02
C SER A 12 -6.66 -6.97 -4.49
N VAL A 13 -7.03 -7.92 -5.34
CA VAL A 13 -7.79 -9.11 -4.94
C VAL A 13 -6.95 -9.98 -4.01
N LEU A 14 -5.69 -10.28 -4.37
CA LEU A 14 -4.81 -11.11 -3.54
C LEU A 14 -4.51 -10.47 -2.18
N ALA A 15 -4.36 -9.14 -2.12
CA ALA A 15 -4.20 -8.42 -0.87
C ALA A 15 -5.42 -8.59 0.05
N ASN A 16 -6.63 -8.55 -0.50
CA ASN A 16 -7.85 -8.76 0.28
C ASN A 16 -8.02 -10.22 0.70
N VAL A 17 -7.71 -11.17 -0.20
CA VAL A 17 -7.75 -12.61 0.08
C VAL A 17 -6.82 -13.00 1.24
N ALA A 18 -5.71 -12.28 1.44
CA ALA A 18 -4.80 -12.51 2.57
C ALA A 18 -5.49 -12.42 3.94
N PHE A 19 -6.52 -11.59 4.11
CA PHE A 19 -7.28 -11.52 5.37
C PHE A 19 -8.03 -12.82 5.68
N GLY A 20 -8.40 -13.62 4.67
CA GLY A 20 -9.00 -14.93 4.84
C GLY A 20 -8.07 -15.98 5.45
N PHE A 21 -6.77 -15.71 5.57
CA PHE A 21 -5.76 -16.60 6.16
C PHE A 21 -5.41 -16.24 7.62
N ASN A 22 -6.35 -15.63 8.37
CA ASN A 22 -6.17 -15.16 9.75
C ASN A 22 -5.02 -14.14 9.91
N ILE A 23 -4.74 -13.37 8.87
CA ILE A 23 -3.79 -12.26 8.93
C ILE A 23 -4.49 -11.08 9.62
N SER A 24 -3.93 -10.58 10.72
CA SER A 24 -4.44 -9.36 11.36
C SER A 24 -4.02 -8.10 10.60
N VAL A 25 -4.81 -7.03 10.75
CA VAL A 25 -4.54 -5.73 10.10
C VAL A 25 -3.14 -5.19 10.38
N PRO A 26 -2.58 -5.25 11.61
CA PRO A 26 -1.21 -4.82 11.87
C PRO A 26 -0.16 -5.66 11.13
N ILE A 27 -0.32 -6.99 11.06
CA ILE A 27 0.60 -7.87 10.31
C ILE A 27 0.56 -7.52 8.82
N HIS A 28 -0.65 -7.42 8.25
CA HIS A 28 -0.82 -7.01 6.86
C HIS A 28 -0.12 -5.65 6.59
N THR A 29 -0.30 -4.70 7.50
CA THR A 29 0.28 -3.36 7.44
C THR A 29 1.80 -3.36 7.52
N LEU A 30 2.38 -4.24 8.34
CA LEU A 30 3.82 -4.45 8.47
C LEU A 30 4.43 -5.02 7.19
N PHE A 31 3.83 -6.06 6.61
CA PHE A 31 4.30 -6.61 5.32
C PHE A 31 4.17 -5.60 4.18
N ARG A 32 3.13 -4.77 4.17
CA ARG A 32 2.96 -3.70 3.18
C ARG A 32 4.10 -2.67 3.21
N SER A 33 4.72 -2.48 4.36
CA SER A 33 5.89 -1.61 4.50
C SER A 33 7.13 -2.16 3.78
N CYS A 34 7.19 -3.48 3.50
CA CYS A 34 8.28 -4.12 2.76
C CYS A 34 8.24 -3.87 1.24
N ASN A 35 7.16 -3.25 0.71
CA ASN A 35 7.04 -2.92 -0.71
C ASN A 35 8.20 -2.04 -1.22
N VAL A 36 8.77 -1.18 -0.37
CA VAL A 36 9.91 -0.33 -0.74
C VAL A 36 11.11 -1.19 -1.15
N ILE A 37 11.43 -2.21 -0.36
CA ILE A 37 12.52 -3.16 -0.64
C ILE A 37 12.21 -3.97 -1.90
N ALA A 38 11.00 -4.53 -2.01
CA ALA A 38 10.56 -5.28 -3.18
C ALA A 38 10.73 -4.46 -4.47
N SER A 39 10.36 -3.19 -4.44
CA SER A 39 10.53 -2.28 -5.56
C SER A 39 12.00 -2.03 -5.91
N VAL A 40 12.90 -1.85 -4.94
CA VAL A 40 14.34 -1.68 -5.22
C VAL A 40 14.92 -2.96 -5.85
N LEU A 41 14.61 -4.13 -5.29
CA LEU A 41 15.08 -5.43 -5.79
C LEU A 41 14.61 -5.69 -7.24
N LEU A 42 13.32 -5.49 -7.51
CA LEU A 42 12.77 -5.62 -8.86
C LEU A 42 13.33 -4.56 -9.83
N GLY A 43 13.60 -3.36 -9.32
CA GLY A 43 14.25 -2.29 -10.07
C GLY A 43 15.62 -2.71 -10.60
N TYR A 44 16.42 -3.36 -9.75
CA TYR A 44 17.74 -3.88 -10.10
C TYR A 44 17.64 -5.11 -11.04
N ALA A 45 16.79 -6.07 -10.68
CA ALA A 45 16.70 -7.36 -11.38
C ALA A 45 16.06 -7.28 -12.77
N LEU A 46 14.95 -6.52 -12.92
CA LEU A 46 14.13 -6.56 -14.13
C LEU A 46 14.15 -5.25 -14.94
N PHE A 47 14.23 -4.10 -14.27
CA PHE A 47 14.08 -2.78 -14.91
C PHE A 47 15.40 -2.04 -15.12
N ARG A 48 16.54 -2.71 -14.88
CA ARG A 48 17.91 -2.17 -15.00
C ARG A 48 18.09 -0.78 -14.37
N GLN A 49 17.37 -0.52 -13.28
CA GLN A 49 17.51 0.74 -12.53
C GLN A 49 18.79 0.68 -11.70
N ARG A 50 19.58 1.75 -11.76
CA ARG A 50 20.75 1.93 -10.89
C ARG A 50 20.40 2.96 -9.82
N TYR A 51 20.64 2.59 -8.57
CA TYR A 51 20.46 3.47 -7.41
C TYR A 51 21.82 3.84 -6.87
N THR A 52 21.98 5.11 -6.48
CA THR A 52 23.22 5.54 -5.82
C THR A 52 23.29 4.95 -4.40
N MET A 53 24.50 4.73 -3.89
CA MET A 53 24.67 4.21 -2.52
C MET A 53 24.01 5.12 -1.47
N LYS A 54 24.05 6.44 -1.69
CA LYS A 54 23.37 7.42 -0.84
C LYS A 54 21.85 7.20 -0.81
N GLN A 55 21.23 7.01 -1.99
CA GLN A 55 19.80 6.69 -2.08
C GLN A 55 19.46 5.37 -1.39
N LEU A 56 20.29 4.34 -1.56
CA LEU A 56 20.06 3.03 -0.95
C LEU A 56 20.11 3.10 0.58
N VAL A 57 21.11 3.80 1.15
CA VAL A 57 21.21 4.02 2.60
C VAL A 57 19.97 4.75 3.13
N CYS A 58 19.53 5.82 2.45
CA CYS A 58 18.31 6.54 2.85
C CYS A 58 17.08 5.62 2.84
N VAL A 59 16.94 4.80 1.80
CA VAL A 59 15.82 3.85 1.67
C VAL A 59 15.84 2.81 2.78
N VAL A 60 17.01 2.28 3.14
CA VAL A 60 17.16 1.34 4.25
C VAL A 60 16.75 2.01 5.57
N VAL A 61 17.24 3.22 5.86
CA VAL A 61 16.88 3.98 7.06
C VAL A 61 15.37 4.23 7.13
N ILE A 62 14.76 4.68 6.05
CA ILE A 62 13.30 4.89 5.96
C ILE A 62 12.56 3.58 6.21
N THR A 63 13.00 2.48 5.59
CA THR A 63 12.33 1.18 5.72
C THR A 63 12.42 0.64 7.16
N VAL A 64 13.57 0.76 7.80
CA VAL A 64 13.75 0.41 9.22
C VAL A 64 12.84 1.27 10.09
N GLY A 65 12.76 2.59 9.84
CA GLY A 65 11.86 3.48 10.56
C GLY A 65 10.39 3.07 10.45
N ILE A 66 9.91 2.77 9.23
CA ILE A 66 8.53 2.31 9.02
C ILE A 66 8.29 0.97 9.71
N PHE A 67 9.25 0.06 9.67
CA PHE A 67 9.17 -1.23 10.34
C PHE A 67 9.03 -1.06 11.86
N LEU A 68 9.91 -0.26 12.48
CA LEU A 68 9.87 0.02 13.92
C LEU A 68 8.55 0.69 14.34
N GLY A 69 8.07 1.65 13.55
CA GLY A 69 6.78 2.30 13.79
C GLY A 69 5.61 1.32 13.69
N SER A 70 5.63 0.43 12.68
CA SER A 70 4.62 -0.62 12.51
C SER A 70 4.64 -1.65 13.64
N VAL A 71 5.82 -1.97 14.19
CA VAL A 71 5.95 -2.84 15.36
C VAL A 71 5.41 -2.17 16.62
N GLY A 72 5.63 -0.86 16.80
CA GLY A 72 5.03 -0.09 17.89
C GLY A 72 3.50 -0.16 17.87
N ASP A 73 2.91 0.10 16.70
CA ASP A 73 1.47 0.03 16.47
C ASP A 73 0.93 -1.39 16.68
N ALA A 74 1.62 -2.41 16.15
CA ALA A 74 1.24 -3.80 16.35
C ALA A 74 1.27 -4.23 17.82
N LYS A 75 2.29 -3.82 18.59
CA LYS A 75 2.38 -4.13 20.03
C LYS A 75 1.23 -3.50 20.80
N GLN A 76 0.86 -2.27 20.46
CA GLN A 76 -0.28 -1.59 21.08
C GLN A 76 -1.60 -2.30 20.73
N PHE A 77 -1.78 -2.70 19.47
CA PHE A 77 -2.96 -3.43 19.03
C PHE A 77 -3.10 -4.81 19.71
N PHE A 78 -2.03 -5.59 19.79
CA PHE A 78 -2.06 -6.91 20.44
C PHE A 78 -2.07 -6.86 21.97
N GLY A 79 -1.67 -5.73 22.56
CA GLY A 79 -1.73 -5.51 24.00
C GLY A 79 -3.10 -5.01 24.50
N CYS A 80 -4.00 -4.66 23.59
CA CYS A 80 -5.31 -4.13 23.94
C CYS A 80 -6.39 -5.21 23.90
N THR A 81 -7.13 -5.35 25.00
CA THR A 81 -8.18 -6.37 25.20
C THR A 81 -9.49 -6.02 24.50
N ASP A 82 -9.79 -4.73 24.36
CA ASP A 82 -11.11 -4.26 23.89
C ASP A 82 -11.17 -4.03 22.37
N CYS A 83 -10.02 -4.04 21.70
CA CYS A 83 -9.90 -3.81 20.26
C CYS A 83 -9.84 -5.12 19.43
N GLY A 84 -10.19 -6.25 20.04
CA GLY A 84 -10.17 -7.56 19.36
C GLY A 84 -8.75 -8.07 19.06
N GLY A 85 -7.75 -7.59 19.80
CA GLY A 85 -6.34 -7.93 19.65
C GLY A 85 -6.04 -9.39 20.00
N LYS A 86 -6.33 -10.33 19.09
CA LYS A 86 -5.75 -11.67 19.17
C LYS A 86 -4.26 -11.54 18.81
N GLY A 87 -3.37 -11.82 19.77
CA GLY A 87 -1.92 -11.75 19.57
C GLY A 87 -1.47 -12.47 18.30
N ALA A 88 -0.37 -12.04 17.67
CA ALA A 88 0.13 -12.65 16.44
C ALA A 88 0.33 -14.19 16.56
N GLY A 89 0.70 -14.68 17.75
CA GLY A 89 0.80 -16.11 18.06
C GLY A 89 -0.52 -16.82 18.36
N ALA A 90 -1.61 -16.09 18.62
CA ALA A 90 -2.96 -16.65 18.76
C ALA A 90 -3.70 -16.74 17.42
N ALA A 91 -3.23 -16.02 16.39
CA ALA A 91 -3.74 -16.10 15.02
C ALA A 91 -3.22 -17.34 14.27
N ALA A 92 -2.00 -17.78 14.59
CA ALA A 92 -1.55 -19.14 14.30
C ALA A 92 -2.23 -20.06 15.33
N SER A 93 -3.24 -20.82 14.92
CA SER A 93 -3.81 -21.84 15.80
C SER A 93 -2.72 -22.83 16.21
N SER A 94 -2.81 -23.38 17.41
CA SER A 94 -1.92 -24.44 17.92
C SER A 94 -2.01 -25.77 17.15
N ASP A 95 -2.94 -25.87 16.19
CA ASP A 95 -3.04 -26.98 15.24
C ASP A 95 -2.18 -26.73 13.98
N ASP A 96 -1.51 -27.78 13.51
CA ASP A 96 -0.62 -27.78 12.34
C ASP A 96 -1.31 -27.22 11.09
N ALA A 97 -2.61 -27.54 10.92
CA ALA A 97 -3.39 -27.08 9.77
C ALA A 97 -3.55 -25.54 9.74
N GLY A 98 -3.78 -24.90 10.89
CA GLY A 98 -3.93 -23.45 10.91
C GLY A 98 -2.61 -22.70 10.97
N PHE A 99 -1.52 -23.30 11.48
CA PHE A 99 -0.17 -22.78 11.26
C PHE A 99 0.19 -22.78 9.76
N MET A 100 -0.14 -23.85 9.03
CA MET A 100 0.06 -23.93 7.58
C MET A 100 -0.77 -22.88 6.84
N ARG A 101 -2.05 -22.69 7.22
CA ARG A 101 -2.93 -21.65 6.66
C ARG A 101 -2.36 -20.24 6.87
N TRP A 102 -1.91 -19.94 8.08
CA TRP A 102 -1.30 -18.64 8.40
C TRP A 102 0.00 -18.41 7.60
N THR A 103 0.86 -19.44 7.53
CA THR A 103 2.11 -19.38 6.75
C THR A 103 1.84 -19.14 5.26
N PHE A 104 0.81 -19.77 4.69
CA PHE A 104 0.39 -19.50 3.32
C PHE A 104 -0.08 -18.05 3.15
N GLY A 105 -0.83 -17.50 4.12
CA GLY A 105 -1.22 -16.09 4.14
C GLY A 105 -0.01 -15.14 4.12
N ILE A 106 1.04 -15.46 4.90
CA ILE A 106 2.29 -14.70 4.90
C ILE A 106 3.01 -14.80 3.55
N ALA A 107 3.12 -15.99 2.97
CA ALA A 107 3.71 -16.18 1.65
C ALA A 107 2.94 -15.40 0.57
N LEU A 108 1.61 -15.40 0.64
CA LEU A 108 0.75 -14.62 -0.24
C LEU A 108 1.01 -13.11 -0.10
N LEU A 109 1.16 -12.58 1.12
CA LEU A 109 1.49 -11.17 1.33
C LEU A 109 2.84 -10.78 0.72
N VAL A 110 3.86 -11.64 0.87
CA VAL A 110 5.18 -11.41 0.25
C VAL A 110 5.04 -11.35 -1.27
N PHE A 111 4.28 -12.29 -1.85
CA PHE A 111 3.99 -12.30 -3.29
C PHE A 111 3.25 -11.03 -3.74
N VAL A 112 2.26 -10.56 -2.96
CA VAL A 112 1.55 -9.30 -3.22
C VAL A 112 2.51 -8.11 -3.21
N GLN A 113 3.50 -8.06 -2.31
CA GLN A 113 4.48 -6.96 -2.32
C GLN A 113 5.35 -6.96 -3.57
N LEU A 114 5.72 -8.15 -4.08
CA LEU A 114 6.44 -8.26 -5.35
C LEU A 114 5.59 -7.79 -6.52
N LEU A 115 4.31 -8.18 -6.58
CA LEU A 115 3.37 -7.69 -7.59
C LEU A 115 3.19 -6.18 -7.51
N GLN A 116 3.07 -5.61 -6.31
CA GLN A 116 2.93 -4.17 -6.11
C GLN A 116 4.18 -3.41 -6.55
N GLY A 117 5.37 -3.93 -6.25
CA GLY A 117 6.64 -3.38 -6.75
C GLY A 117 6.75 -3.46 -8.27
N PHE A 118 6.35 -4.59 -8.86
CA PHE A 118 6.35 -4.81 -10.31
C PHE A 118 5.37 -3.90 -11.04
N LEU A 119 4.17 -3.72 -10.48
CA LEU A 119 3.17 -2.79 -10.99
C LEU A 119 3.72 -1.36 -11.02
N GLY A 120 4.35 -0.90 -9.93
CA GLY A 120 4.92 0.45 -9.86
C GLY A 120 5.96 0.72 -10.94
N HIS A 121 6.85 -0.24 -11.20
CA HIS A 121 7.84 -0.13 -12.28
C HIS A 121 7.23 -0.24 -13.68
N THR A 122 6.30 -1.16 -13.88
CA THR A 122 5.57 -1.30 -15.16
C THR A 122 4.80 -0.01 -15.48
N GLN A 123 4.14 0.58 -14.49
CA GLN A 123 3.43 1.85 -14.61
C GLN A 123 4.39 2.99 -15.01
N ALA A 124 5.55 3.12 -14.34
CA ALA A 124 6.55 4.12 -14.71
C ALA A 124 7.16 3.88 -16.11
N HIS A 125 7.32 2.62 -16.53
CA HIS A 125 7.76 2.29 -17.88
C HIS A 125 6.72 2.71 -18.93
N LEU A 126 5.45 2.38 -18.70
CA LEU A 126 4.35 2.73 -19.60
C LEU A 126 4.15 4.24 -19.72
N TYR A 127 4.27 5.00 -18.62
CA TYR A 127 4.24 6.47 -18.66
C TYR A 127 5.37 7.07 -19.50
N ARG A 128 6.55 6.45 -19.51
CA ARG A 128 7.67 6.90 -20.34
C ARG A 128 7.46 6.55 -21.82
N LEU A 129 6.95 5.36 -22.11
CA LEU A 129 6.71 4.92 -23.49
C LEU A 129 5.67 5.79 -24.20
N HIS A 130 4.62 6.22 -23.48
CA HIS A 130 3.51 6.97 -24.05
C HIS A 130 3.58 8.47 -23.77
N CYS A 131 4.74 8.99 -23.34
CA CYS A 131 4.90 10.40 -22.98
C CYS A 131 4.68 11.38 -24.14
N LEU A 132 4.75 10.90 -25.39
CA LEU A 132 4.54 11.70 -26.61
C LEU A 132 3.07 11.71 -27.06
N ARG A 133 2.20 10.88 -26.48
CA ARG A 133 0.80 10.73 -26.93
C ARG A 133 -0.19 11.70 -26.27
N GLY A 134 0.24 12.42 -25.24
CA GLY A 134 -0.61 13.35 -24.49
C GLY A 134 0.09 13.88 -23.25
N THR A 135 -0.63 14.64 -22.43
CA THR A 135 -0.09 15.11 -21.15
C THR A 135 0.02 13.95 -20.15
N LYS A 136 0.97 14.06 -19.22
CA LYS A 136 1.14 13.07 -18.13
C LYS A 136 -0.11 12.91 -17.28
N GLY A 137 -0.92 13.97 -17.15
CA GLY A 137 -2.17 13.97 -16.40
C GLY A 137 -3.24 13.13 -17.08
N GLU A 138 -3.47 13.33 -18.38
CA GLU A 138 -4.44 12.56 -19.16
C GLU A 138 -4.09 11.07 -19.14
N LEU A 139 -2.83 10.72 -19.39
CA LEU A 139 -2.39 9.33 -19.35
C LEU A 139 -2.57 8.71 -17.95
N ALA A 140 -2.37 9.49 -16.88
CA ALA A 140 -2.63 9.02 -15.52
C ALA A 140 -4.12 8.75 -15.27
N GLU A 141 -5.00 9.59 -15.81
CA GLU A 141 -6.45 9.43 -15.72
C GLU A 141 -6.95 8.24 -16.56
N GLU A 142 -6.37 7.99 -17.75
CA GLU A 142 -6.67 6.80 -18.56
C GLU A 142 -6.31 5.49 -17.85
N PHE A 143 -5.10 5.41 -17.28
CA PHE A 143 -4.71 4.24 -16.50
C PHE A 143 -5.57 4.06 -15.25
N LEU A 144 -5.93 5.16 -14.58
CA LEU A 144 -6.82 5.14 -13.42
C LEU A 144 -8.19 4.60 -13.82
N PHE A 145 -8.81 5.16 -14.86
CA PHE A 145 -10.11 4.75 -15.38
C PHE A 145 -10.09 3.27 -15.77
N THR A 146 -9.12 2.84 -16.59
CA THR A 146 -9.03 1.44 -17.04
C THR A 146 -8.87 0.48 -15.87
N SER A 147 -8.05 0.82 -14.88
CA SER A 147 -7.84 -0.02 -13.70
C SER A 147 -9.12 -0.21 -12.89
N HIS A 148 -9.92 0.85 -12.72
CA HIS A 148 -11.18 0.79 -11.98
C HIS A 148 -12.26 0.04 -12.75
N VAL A 149 -12.39 0.28 -14.06
CA VAL A 149 -13.34 -0.43 -14.92
C VAL A 149 -13.07 -1.94 -14.91
N VAL A 150 -11.81 -2.34 -15.08
CA VAL A 150 -11.42 -3.77 -15.05
C VAL A 150 -11.58 -4.36 -13.64
N SER A 151 -11.46 -3.54 -12.58
CA SER A 151 -11.69 -3.99 -11.20
C SER A 151 -13.13 -4.46 -10.96
N PHE A 152 -14.11 -4.09 -11.80
CA PHE A 152 -15.48 -4.64 -11.73
C PHE A 152 -15.55 -6.13 -12.10
N LEU A 153 -14.60 -6.67 -12.87
CA LEU A 153 -14.64 -8.07 -13.30
C LEU A 153 -14.57 -9.07 -12.12
N PRO A 154 -13.62 -8.96 -11.17
CA PRO A 154 -13.65 -9.80 -9.97
C PRO A 154 -14.93 -9.67 -9.15
N PHE A 155 -15.58 -8.50 -9.10
CA PHE A 155 -16.81 -8.33 -8.31
C PHE A 155 -17.94 -9.27 -8.75
N ILE A 156 -17.94 -9.72 -10.01
CA ILE A 156 -18.90 -10.72 -10.50
C ILE A 156 -18.76 -12.03 -9.71
N PHE A 157 -17.53 -12.45 -9.42
CA PHE A 157 -17.24 -13.66 -8.67
C PHE A 157 -17.33 -13.46 -7.15
N LEU A 158 -16.99 -12.26 -6.66
CA LEU A 158 -17.04 -11.90 -5.24
C LEU A 158 -18.41 -11.35 -4.79
N TRP A 159 -19.45 -11.44 -5.62
CA TRP A 159 -20.75 -10.81 -5.38
C TRP A 159 -21.43 -11.27 -4.09
N SER A 160 -21.28 -12.55 -3.73
CA SER A 160 -21.85 -13.10 -2.48
C SER A 160 -21.29 -12.42 -1.24
N ASP A 161 -19.97 -12.23 -1.19
CA ASP A 161 -19.29 -11.63 -0.05
C ASP A 161 -19.60 -10.13 0.03
N VAL A 162 -19.67 -9.48 -1.12
CA VAL A 162 -20.02 -8.05 -1.23
C VAL A 162 -21.45 -7.81 -0.76
N LEU A 163 -22.40 -8.66 -1.17
CA LEU A 163 -23.78 -8.57 -0.68
C LEU A 163 -23.88 -8.85 0.82
N ALA A 164 -23.12 -9.81 1.34
CA ALA A 164 -23.07 -10.07 2.78
C ALA A 164 -22.58 -8.84 3.54
N ALA A 165 -21.48 -8.23 3.11
CA ALA A 165 -20.95 -7.00 3.70
C ALA A 165 -21.92 -5.81 3.57
N ALA A 166 -22.59 -5.67 2.41
CA ALA A 166 -23.57 -4.61 2.19
C ALA A 166 -24.79 -4.75 3.11
N ARG A 167 -25.28 -5.97 3.34
CA ARG A 167 -26.38 -6.23 4.30
C ARG A 167 -25.97 -5.88 5.73
N LEU A 168 -24.75 -6.21 6.14
CA LEU A 168 -24.23 -5.83 7.45
C LEU A 168 -24.16 -4.30 7.60
N ALA A 169 -23.68 -3.60 6.57
CA ALA A 169 -23.61 -2.14 6.57
C ALA A 169 -25.01 -1.49 6.64
N TRP A 170 -25.97 -2.04 5.91
CA TRP A 170 -27.35 -1.54 5.87
C TRP A 170 -28.08 -1.70 7.21
N ASN A 171 -27.83 -2.81 7.91
CA ASN A 171 -28.46 -3.10 9.20
C ASN A 171 -27.75 -2.45 10.38
N SER A 172 -26.73 -1.61 10.15
CA SER A 172 -26.02 -0.92 11.23
C SER A 172 -26.87 0.21 11.84
N PRO A 173 -26.75 0.48 13.14
CA PRO A 173 -27.49 1.56 13.78
C PRO A 173 -27.11 2.92 13.16
N PRO A 174 -28.05 3.88 13.11
CA PRO A 174 -27.76 5.22 12.62
C PRO A 174 -26.73 5.92 13.53
N LEU A 175 -25.87 6.75 12.92
CA LEU A 175 -24.87 7.50 13.68
C LEU A 175 -25.48 8.69 14.43
N PHE A 176 -26.54 9.26 13.88
CA PHE A 176 -27.20 10.44 14.43
C PHE A 176 -28.71 10.16 14.53
N ASP A 177 -29.31 10.48 15.67
CA ASP A 177 -30.74 10.23 15.90
C ASP A 177 -31.66 10.99 14.93
N TRP A 178 -31.19 12.14 14.41
CA TRP A 178 -31.93 12.98 13.45
C TRP A 178 -31.72 12.58 11.99
N LEU A 179 -30.79 11.67 11.69
CA LEU A 179 -30.49 11.24 10.33
C LEU A 179 -30.48 9.70 10.29
N PRO A 180 -31.55 9.05 9.78
CA PRO A 180 -31.69 7.60 9.77
C PRO A 180 -30.82 6.93 8.69
N ILE A 181 -29.55 7.35 8.58
CA ILE A 181 -28.55 6.74 7.70
C ILE A 181 -27.67 5.82 8.55
N PRO A 182 -27.57 4.52 8.20
CA PRO A 182 -26.72 3.56 8.88
C PRO A 182 -25.27 4.05 9.00
N SER A 183 -24.69 3.99 10.20
CA SER A 183 -23.35 4.51 10.50
C SER A 183 -22.26 3.90 9.61
N GLN A 184 -22.33 2.59 9.34
CA GLN A 184 -21.32 1.92 8.49
C GLN A 184 -21.35 2.40 7.04
N LEU A 185 -22.52 2.80 6.51
CA LEU A 185 -22.62 3.38 5.17
C LEU A 185 -21.95 4.75 5.12
N LEU A 186 -22.11 5.57 6.15
CA LEU A 186 -21.46 6.87 6.23
C LEU A 186 -19.93 6.73 6.30
N TYR A 187 -19.42 5.82 7.14
CA TYR A 187 -17.98 5.54 7.20
C TYR A 187 -17.45 4.96 5.89
N PHE A 188 -18.21 4.09 5.23
CA PHE A 188 -17.86 3.56 3.92
C PHE A 188 -17.77 4.68 2.87
N LEU A 189 -18.75 5.59 2.82
CA LEU A 189 -18.73 6.73 1.89
C LEU A 189 -17.54 7.66 2.17
N ALA A 190 -17.31 8.03 3.43
CA ALA A 190 -16.17 8.86 3.82
C ALA A 190 -14.83 8.22 3.43
N ASN A 191 -14.68 6.92 3.67
CA ASN A 191 -13.50 6.16 3.27
C ASN A 191 -13.31 6.15 1.74
N ASN A 192 -14.36 5.93 0.96
CA ASN A 192 -14.29 5.93 -0.51
C ASN A 192 -13.92 7.30 -1.08
N LEU A 193 -14.48 8.39 -0.54
CA LEU A 193 -14.15 9.74 -0.97
C LEU A 193 -12.69 10.07 -0.71
N CYS A 194 -12.19 9.76 0.50
CA CYS A 194 -10.78 9.94 0.83
C CYS A 194 -9.89 9.09 -0.09
N GLN A 195 -10.26 7.83 -0.30
CA GLN A 195 -9.51 6.91 -1.15
C GLN A 195 -9.48 7.36 -2.62
N LEU A 196 -10.56 7.95 -3.13
CA LEU A 196 -10.62 8.51 -4.48
C LEU A 196 -9.65 9.68 -4.68
N VAL A 197 -9.61 10.61 -3.73
CA VAL A 197 -8.65 11.73 -3.75
C VAL A 197 -7.22 11.20 -3.66
N CYS A 198 -6.99 10.27 -2.73
CA CYS A 198 -5.73 9.59 -2.50
C CYS A 198 -5.21 8.92 -3.78
N ILE A 199 -6.02 8.08 -4.43
CA ILE A 199 -5.56 7.29 -5.57
C ILE A 199 -5.33 8.14 -6.82
N LYS A 200 -6.17 9.16 -7.06
CA LYS A 200 -5.92 10.15 -8.11
C LYS A 200 -4.56 10.83 -7.90
N GLY A 201 -4.25 11.20 -6.65
CA GLY A 201 -2.94 11.75 -6.28
C GLY A 201 -1.79 10.78 -6.55
N VAL A 202 -1.95 9.49 -6.22
CA VAL A 202 -0.91 8.47 -6.47
C VAL A 202 -0.64 8.29 -7.97
N PHE A 203 -1.68 8.17 -8.79
CA PHE A 203 -1.51 8.00 -10.24
C PHE A 203 -0.82 9.22 -10.88
N ARG A 204 -1.21 10.44 -10.48
CA ARG A 204 -0.51 11.66 -10.90
C ARG A 204 0.95 11.65 -10.43
N LEU A 205 1.23 11.34 -9.17
CA LEU A 205 2.59 11.26 -8.65
C LEU A 205 3.46 10.27 -9.45
N SER A 206 2.92 9.09 -9.76
CA SER A 206 3.59 8.05 -10.55
C SER A 206 3.89 8.47 -11.99
N ALA A 207 3.13 9.40 -12.57
CA ALA A 207 3.42 9.94 -13.91
C ALA A 207 4.61 10.92 -13.91
N HIS A 208 4.86 11.58 -12.78
CA HIS A 208 5.93 12.59 -12.66
C HIS A 208 7.22 12.06 -12.04
N PHE A 209 7.14 11.12 -11.11
CA PHE A 209 8.27 10.66 -10.31
C PHE A 209 8.63 9.20 -10.54
N THR A 210 9.79 8.79 -10.01
CA THR A 210 10.22 7.40 -10.09
C THR A 210 9.42 6.51 -9.11
N PRO A 211 9.30 5.19 -9.37
CA PRO A 211 8.64 4.27 -8.45
C PRO A 211 9.19 4.32 -7.02
N LEU A 212 10.51 4.55 -6.87
CA LEU A 212 11.15 4.68 -5.57
C LEU A 212 10.66 5.92 -4.82
N THR A 213 10.64 7.08 -5.49
CA THR A 213 10.15 8.33 -4.92
C THR A 213 8.68 8.23 -4.54
N VAL A 214 7.85 7.61 -5.40
CA VAL A 214 6.44 7.35 -5.10
C VAL A 214 6.30 6.52 -3.83
N ASN A 215 7.02 5.40 -3.72
CA ASN A 215 6.97 4.53 -2.55
C ASN A 215 7.39 5.24 -1.24
N ILE A 216 8.41 6.10 -1.31
CA ILE A 216 8.82 6.93 -0.17
C ILE A 216 7.70 7.90 0.22
N THR A 217 7.15 8.65 -0.73
CA THR A 217 6.06 9.61 -0.46
C THR A 217 4.82 8.92 0.12
N LEU A 218 4.44 7.76 -0.40
CA LEU A 218 3.31 6.99 0.13
C LEU A 218 3.57 6.48 1.55
N SER A 219 4.81 6.14 1.86
CA SER A 219 5.20 5.70 3.20
C SER A 219 5.15 6.85 4.21
N VAL A 220 5.64 8.04 3.82
CA VAL A 220 5.51 9.26 4.62
C VAL A 220 4.05 9.59 4.89
N ARG A 221 3.19 9.54 3.85
CA ARG A 221 1.75 9.76 4.02
C ARG A 221 1.15 8.82 5.05
N LYS A 222 1.42 7.51 4.92
CA LYS A 222 0.91 6.49 5.85
C LYS A 222 1.35 6.78 7.28
N PHE A 223 2.63 7.09 7.48
CA PHE A 223 3.17 7.36 8.80
C PHE A 223 2.67 8.68 9.40
N ALA A 224 2.50 9.72 8.59
CA ALA A 224 1.86 10.97 9.02
C ALA A 224 0.43 10.72 9.52
N SER A 225 -0.35 9.87 8.84
CA SER A 225 -1.67 9.47 9.33
C SER A 225 -1.61 8.74 10.67
N VAL A 226 -0.58 7.90 10.91
CA VAL A 226 -0.36 7.24 12.21
C VAL A 226 -0.07 8.27 13.30
N ILE A 227 0.81 9.24 13.06
CA ILE A 227 1.10 10.32 14.03
C ILE A 227 -0.18 11.09 14.37
N VAL A 228 -0.93 11.54 13.35
CA VAL A 228 -2.18 12.27 13.55
C VAL A 228 -3.16 11.43 14.35
N SER A 229 -3.29 10.14 14.05
CA SER A 229 -4.15 9.21 14.80
C SER A 229 -3.74 9.13 16.28
N ILE A 230 -2.44 8.98 16.57
CA ILE A 230 -1.96 8.89 17.96
C ILE A 230 -2.25 10.17 18.72
N LEU A 231 -1.99 11.33 18.10
CA LEU A 231 -2.21 12.64 18.72
C LEU A 231 -3.69 12.96 18.91
N TRP A 232 -4.53 12.64 17.92
CA TRP A 232 -5.97 12.95 17.95
C TRP A 232 -6.75 12.06 18.93
N PHE A 233 -6.43 10.77 18.98
CA PHE A 233 -7.12 9.80 19.84
C PHE A 233 -6.47 9.64 21.22
N GLY A 234 -5.38 10.36 21.51
CA GLY A 234 -4.70 10.29 22.81
C GLY A 234 -4.05 8.92 23.09
N ASN A 235 -3.63 8.20 22.05
CA ASN A 235 -2.98 6.90 22.21
C ASN A 235 -1.56 7.06 22.80
N PRO A 236 -1.06 6.08 23.57
CA PRO A 236 0.26 6.16 24.19
C PRO A 236 1.38 6.24 23.14
N TRP A 237 2.20 7.27 23.24
CA TRP A 237 3.37 7.43 22.39
C TRP A 237 4.55 6.58 22.89
N THR A 238 4.95 5.56 22.13
CA THR A 238 6.06 4.67 22.49
C THR A 238 7.41 5.18 22.01
N ALA A 239 8.51 4.74 22.63
CA ALA A 239 9.86 5.05 22.17
C ALA A 239 10.13 4.59 20.71
N LEU A 240 9.47 3.51 20.26
CA LEU A 240 9.53 3.04 18.88
C LEU A 240 8.93 4.07 17.91
N HIS A 241 7.85 4.75 18.29
CA HIS A 241 7.26 5.83 17.48
C HIS A 241 8.20 7.04 17.38
N SER A 242 8.93 7.38 18.46
CA SER A 242 9.97 8.42 18.41
C SER A 242 11.08 8.08 17.42
N VAL A 243 11.67 6.89 17.54
CA VAL A 243 12.77 6.45 16.67
C VAL A 243 12.30 6.34 15.22
N ALA A 244 11.10 5.81 14.98
CA ALA A 244 10.49 5.74 13.66
C ALA A 244 10.32 7.12 13.04
N THR A 245 9.82 8.10 13.80
CA THR A 245 9.65 9.48 13.34
C THR A 245 10.97 10.08 12.88
N VAL A 246 12.01 10.02 13.72
CA VAL A 246 13.33 10.56 13.38
C VAL A 246 13.92 9.86 12.15
N ALA A 247 13.84 8.52 12.09
CA ALA A 247 14.37 7.75 10.96
C ALA A 247 13.65 8.05 9.63
N ILE A 248 12.32 8.12 9.64
CA ILE A 248 11.53 8.35 8.42
C ILE A 248 11.73 9.78 7.91
N PHE A 249 11.50 10.78 8.74
CA PHE A 249 11.62 12.18 8.31
C PHE A 249 13.07 12.57 8.02
N GLY A 250 14.03 12.11 8.84
CA GLY A 250 15.45 12.31 8.60
C GLY A 250 15.93 11.60 7.32
N GLY A 251 15.49 10.36 7.08
CA GLY A 251 15.82 9.61 5.87
C GLY A 251 15.22 10.23 4.61
N VAL A 252 13.99 10.75 4.68
CA VAL A 252 13.34 11.46 3.56
C VAL A 252 14.05 12.77 3.27
N PHE A 253 14.43 13.53 4.30
CA PHE A 253 15.22 14.74 4.14
C PHE A 253 16.58 14.43 3.49
N ALA A 254 17.28 13.40 3.94
CA ALA A 254 18.54 12.98 3.31
C ALA A 254 18.34 12.51 1.86
N TYR A 255 17.24 11.81 1.57
CA TYR A 255 16.90 11.35 0.23
C TYR A 255 16.61 12.52 -0.73
N SER A 256 15.93 13.58 -0.28
CA SER A 256 15.63 14.75 -1.12
C SER A 256 16.88 15.53 -1.53
N GLN A 257 17.95 15.44 -0.74
CA GLN A 257 19.26 16.02 -1.05
C GLN A 257 20.11 15.14 -1.98
N CYS A 258 19.70 13.90 -2.24
CA CYS A 258 20.45 13.01 -3.14
C CYS A 258 20.20 13.38 -4.60
N PRO A 259 21.24 13.41 -5.45
CA PRO A 259 21.07 13.58 -6.89
C PRO A 259 20.09 12.54 -7.45
N ALA A 260 19.24 12.96 -8.39
CA ALA A 260 18.31 12.05 -9.05
C ALA A 260 19.08 10.86 -9.65
N ALA A 261 18.51 9.65 -9.55
CA ALA A 261 19.15 8.44 -10.07
C ALA A 261 19.44 8.61 -11.57
N THR A 262 20.72 8.47 -11.95
CA THR A 262 21.17 8.59 -13.34
C THR A 262 20.52 7.47 -14.16
N LYS A 263 19.71 7.83 -15.16
CA LYS A 263 19.17 6.86 -16.11
C LYS A 263 20.29 6.41 -17.05
N LEU A 264 20.41 5.12 -17.29
CA LEU A 264 21.19 4.64 -18.44
C LEU A 264 20.54 5.18 -19.73
N PRO A 265 21.35 5.51 -20.77
CA PRO A 265 20.81 5.74 -22.10
C PRO A 265 19.95 4.53 -22.46
N GLN A 266 18.67 4.75 -22.78
CA GLN A 266 17.93 3.72 -23.49
C GLN A 266 18.61 3.60 -24.85
N ASP A 267 19.15 2.42 -25.17
CA ASP A 267 19.55 2.11 -26.53
C ASP A 267 18.41 2.56 -27.44
N SER A 268 18.73 3.54 -28.28
CA SER A 268 17.88 3.97 -29.38
C SER A 268 17.47 2.71 -30.13
N LYS A 269 16.22 2.27 -29.95
CA LYS A 269 15.64 1.27 -30.83
C LYS A 269 15.83 1.82 -32.24
N LYS A 270 16.64 1.10 -33.02
CA LYS A 270 16.81 1.25 -34.46
C LYS A 270 15.48 1.67 -35.08
N LYS A 271 15.50 2.82 -35.75
CA LYS A 271 14.60 3.04 -36.89
C LYS A 271 15.01 2.00 -37.93
N GLU A 272 14.19 0.98 -38.10
CA GLU A 272 14.01 0.24 -39.36
C GLU A 272 12.51 0.23 -39.66
#